data_AF-A0A811SGA8-F1
#
_entry.id   AF-A0A811SGA8-F1
#
_cell.length_a   1.000
_cell.length_b   1.000
_cell.length_c   1.000
_cell.angle_alpha   90.00
_cell.angle_beta   90.00
_cell.angle_gamma   90.00
#
_symmetry.space_group_name_H-M   'P 1'
#
loop_
_entity.id
_entity.type
_entity.pdbx_description
1 polymer ?
#
loop_
_entity_poly.entity_id
_entity_poly.type
_entity_poly.pdbx_seq_one_letter_code
_entity_poly.pdbx_strand_id
1 'polypeptide(L)'
;MAQRSFDGLIAFLTCLFPYLPDAEALAYLDAAELDPLVAALLIISRRGMRDDFDLCSPITEAAAEVALRCAAAAAKHPDPRWLVQAWKKLLSPAVEALGGPAPLSRETLGDAVLGALNAVAPDDLVLKLKGLWDLGKGRLAAASSKIYAAPPKELPPVRAAMKRMLLATIHGFYMQALGRLPTAELCSRYHRSLLIGGLCYVMYGT
;
A
#
# COMPACT_ATOMS: atom_id res chain seq x y z
N MET A 1 4.56 15.28 15.57
CA MET A 1 3.65 15.08 14.41
C MET A 1 4.34 14.36 13.26
N ALA A 2 5.56 14.74 12.87
CA ALA A 2 6.28 14.10 11.76
C ALA A 2 6.45 12.58 11.91
N GLN A 3 6.81 12.09 13.10
CA GLN A 3 6.95 10.65 13.35
C GLN A 3 5.65 9.88 13.07
N ARG A 4 4.50 10.37 13.56
CA ARG A 4 3.21 9.70 13.34
C ARG A 4 2.83 9.66 11.86
N SER A 5 3.06 10.75 11.13
CA SER A 5 2.82 10.76 9.68
C SER A 5 3.70 9.74 8.96
N PHE A 6 4.94 9.60 9.40
CA PHE A 6 5.89 8.66 8.85
C PHE A 6 5.50 7.20 9.15
N ASP A 7 5.10 6.90 10.38
CA ASP A 7 4.54 5.60 10.77
C ASP A 7 3.31 5.24 9.90
N GLY A 8 2.48 6.24 9.57
CA GLY A 8 1.37 6.09 8.64
C GLY A 8 1.78 5.71 7.22
N LEU A 9 2.86 6.30 6.68
CA LEU A 9 3.38 5.99 5.34
C LEU A 9 3.96 4.57 5.27
N ILE A 10 4.69 4.15 6.31
CA ILE A 10 5.20 2.79 6.41
C ILE A 10 4.02 1.81 6.44
N ALA A 11 3.05 2.05 7.33
CA ALA A 11 1.85 1.22 7.45
C ALA A 11 1.04 1.16 6.14
N PHE A 12 0.94 2.27 5.41
CA PHE A 12 0.33 2.27 4.07
C PHE A 12 1.03 1.28 3.14
N LEU A 13 2.36 1.36 3.01
CA LEU A 13 3.11 0.49 2.11
C LEU A 13 3.12 -0.97 2.55
N THR A 14 3.26 -1.26 3.84
CA THR A 14 3.30 -2.64 4.35
C THR A 14 1.92 -3.30 4.33
N CYS A 15 0.83 -2.54 4.47
CA CYS A 15 -0.52 -3.07 4.26
C CYS A 15 -0.87 -3.24 2.78
N LEU A 16 -0.40 -2.35 1.90
CA LEU A 16 -0.60 -2.48 0.46
C LEU A 16 0.24 -3.62 -0.13
N PHE A 17 1.42 -3.86 0.42
CA PHE A 17 2.34 -4.94 0.06
C PHE A 17 2.65 -5.80 1.29
N PRO A 18 1.82 -6.81 1.63
CA PRO A 18 1.93 -7.60 2.86
C PRO A 18 3.27 -8.31 3.10
N TYR A 19 4.13 -8.39 2.08
CA TYR A 19 5.47 -9.00 2.15
C TYR A 19 6.60 -7.97 2.16
N LEU A 20 6.27 -6.68 2.25
CA LEU A 20 7.22 -5.60 2.43
C LEU A 20 7.46 -5.42 3.94
N PRO A 21 8.69 -5.60 4.42
CA PRO A 21 9.06 -5.32 5.79
C PRO A 21 9.30 -3.82 5.97
N ASP A 22 9.13 -3.31 7.18
CA ASP A 22 9.23 -1.89 7.50
C ASP A 22 10.55 -1.27 7.02
N ALA A 23 11.68 -1.95 7.22
CA ALA A 23 13.00 -1.48 6.78
C ALA A 23 13.10 -1.27 5.26
N GLU A 24 12.44 -2.13 4.46
CA GLU A 24 12.42 -1.92 3.00
C GLU A 24 11.42 -0.82 2.63
N ALA A 25 10.26 -0.75 3.30
CA ALA A 25 9.29 0.32 3.08
C ALA A 25 9.94 1.69 3.30
N LEU A 26 10.74 1.82 4.36
CA LEU A 26 11.58 2.98 4.65
C LEU A 26 12.54 3.31 3.49
N ALA A 27 13.28 2.32 3.00
CA ALA A 27 14.23 2.52 1.90
C ALA A 27 13.52 2.99 0.60
N TYR A 28 12.33 2.45 0.31
CA TYR A 28 11.53 2.90 -0.84
C TYR A 28 10.97 4.31 -0.66
N LEU A 29 10.53 4.68 0.56
CA LEU A 29 10.09 6.05 0.87
C LEU A 29 11.25 7.05 0.76
N ASP A 30 12.43 6.69 1.25
CA ASP A 30 13.63 7.53 1.18
C ASP A 30 14.15 7.73 -0.26
N ALA A 31 13.95 6.73 -1.13
CA ALA A 31 14.20 6.85 -2.56
C ALA A 31 13.12 7.66 -3.31
N ALA A 32 11.91 7.74 -2.75
CA ALA A 32 10.75 8.40 -3.34
C ALA A 32 10.49 9.81 -2.76
N GLU A 33 11.45 10.39 -2.02
CA GLU A 33 11.29 11.69 -1.35
C GLU A 33 10.02 11.74 -0.46
N LEU A 34 9.70 10.63 0.21
CA LEU A 34 8.53 10.45 1.06
C LEU A 34 7.18 10.48 0.32
N ASP A 35 7.16 10.37 -1.01
CA ASP A 35 5.93 10.18 -1.77
C ASP A 35 5.52 8.68 -1.76
N PRO A 36 4.42 8.30 -1.08
CA PRO A 36 4.00 6.91 -0.96
C PRO A 36 3.55 6.29 -2.29
N LEU A 37 3.07 7.10 -3.25
CA LEU A 37 2.62 6.62 -4.56
C LEU A 37 3.81 6.32 -5.45
N VAL A 38 4.80 7.20 -5.46
CA VAL A 38 6.06 6.97 -6.16
C VAL A 38 6.77 5.76 -5.55
N ALA A 39 6.82 5.65 -4.22
CA ALA A 39 7.38 4.47 -3.54
C ALA A 39 6.66 3.17 -3.93
N ALA A 40 5.32 3.15 -3.95
CA ALA A 40 4.54 2.00 -4.38
C ALA A 40 4.82 1.62 -5.85
N LEU A 41 4.92 2.59 -6.75
CA LEU A 41 5.27 2.35 -8.17
C LEU A 41 6.70 1.82 -8.34
N LEU A 42 7.64 2.27 -7.51
CA LEU A 42 9.01 1.72 -7.47
C LEU A 42 9.01 0.26 -7.01
N ILE A 43 8.21 -0.08 -5.99
CA ILE A 43 8.04 -1.47 -5.53
C ILE A 43 7.46 -2.35 -6.63
N ILE A 44 6.36 -1.92 -7.26
CA ILE A 44 5.68 -2.67 -8.33
C ILE A 44 6.63 -2.92 -9.50
N SER A 45 7.36 -1.89 -9.94
CA SER A 45 8.30 -2.01 -11.06
C SER A 45 9.50 -2.90 -10.74
N ARG A 46 10.12 -2.75 -9.56
CA ARG A 46 11.28 -3.58 -9.17
C ARG A 46 10.95 -5.04 -8.91
N ARG A 47 9.73 -5.34 -8.44
CA ARG A 47 9.31 -6.71 -8.14
C ARG A 47 8.70 -7.43 -9.34
N GLY A 48 8.61 -6.77 -10.50
CA GLY A 48 8.03 -7.37 -11.70
C GLY A 48 6.52 -7.58 -11.61
N MET A 49 5.83 -6.89 -10.70
CA MET A 49 4.40 -7.08 -10.45
C MET A 49 3.51 -6.31 -11.44
N ARG A 50 4.06 -5.77 -12.54
CA ARG A 50 3.30 -4.90 -13.46
C ARG A 50 2.14 -5.61 -14.16
N ASP A 51 2.28 -6.92 -14.38
CA ASP A 51 1.28 -7.72 -15.09
C ASP A 51 0.29 -8.40 -14.13
N ASP A 52 0.71 -8.67 -12.88
CA ASP A 52 -0.12 -9.34 -11.85
C ASP A 52 -0.92 -8.36 -10.97
N PHE A 53 -0.40 -7.15 -10.74
CA PHE A 53 -1.12 -6.08 -10.05
C PHE A 53 -1.91 -5.28 -11.09
N ASP A 54 -3.14 -5.73 -11.39
CA ASP A 54 -4.11 -4.79 -11.94
C ASP A 54 -4.45 -3.76 -10.87
N LEU A 55 -3.74 -2.64 -10.99
CA LEU A 55 -3.82 -1.45 -10.15
C LEU A 55 -5.21 -0.80 -10.14
N CYS A 56 -6.13 -1.25 -10.98
CA CYS A 56 -7.51 -0.78 -11.03
C CYS A 56 -8.53 -1.91 -10.78
N SER A 57 -8.09 -3.09 -10.36
CA SER A 57 -9.00 -4.18 -10.01
C SER A 57 -9.75 -3.88 -8.70
N PRO A 58 -10.97 -4.41 -8.51
CA PRO A 58 -11.71 -4.25 -7.25
C PRO A 58 -10.93 -4.76 -6.02
N ILE A 59 -10.06 -5.75 -6.22
CA ILE A 59 -9.22 -6.35 -5.16
C ILE A 59 -8.15 -5.35 -4.72
N THR A 60 -7.47 -4.69 -5.66
CA THR A 60 -6.44 -3.69 -5.31
C THR A 60 -7.05 -2.41 -4.76
N GLU A 61 -8.25 -2.03 -5.21
CA GLU A 61 -9.03 -0.94 -4.61
C GLU A 61 -9.37 -1.20 -3.14
N ALA A 62 -9.90 -2.38 -2.84
CA ALA A 62 -10.19 -2.78 -1.46
C ALA A 62 -8.92 -2.84 -0.60
N ALA A 63 -7.83 -3.38 -1.14
CA ALA A 63 -6.53 -3.44 -0.45
C ALA A 63 -5.97 -2.04 -0.17
N ALA A 64 -6.05 -1.12 -1.14
CA ALA A 64 -5.63 0.27 -0.97
C ALA A 64 -6.49 1.01 0.08
N GLU A 65 -7.79 0.76 0.11
CA GLU A 65 -8.67 1.33 1.14
C GLU A 65 -8.31 0.82 2.54
N VAL A 66 -8.06 -0.48 2.68
CA VAL A 66 -7.58 -1.08 3.94
C VAL A 66 -6.23 -0.48 4.34
N ALA A 67 -5.29 -0.35 3.40
CA ALA A 67 -3.99 0.26 3.64
C ALA A 67 -4.11 1.71 4.11
N LEU A 68 -5.02 2.51 3.55
CA LEU A 68 -5.29 3.88 4.01
C LEU A 68 -5.87 3.91 5.44
N ARG A 69 -6.75 2.95 5.79
CA ARG A 69 -7.25 2.83 7.17
C ARG A 69 -6.13 2.48 8.14
N CYS A 70 -5.27 1.54 7.77
CA CYS A 70 -4.10 1.15 8.57
C CYS A 70 -3.13 2.32 8.75
N ALA A 71 -2.86 3.07 7.67
CA ALA A 71 -2.04 4.28 7.71
C ALA A 71 -2.60 5.32 8.67
N ALA A 72 -3.91 5.58 8.61
CA ALA A 72 -4.56 6.53 9.49
C ALA A 72 -4.51 6.09 10.97
N ALA A 73 -4.69 4.79 11.23
CA ALA A 73 -4.58 4.23 12.57
C ALA A 73 -3.13 4.34 13.11
N ALA A 74 -2.13 3.98 12.30
CA ALA A 74 -0.71 4.11 12.67
C ALA A 74 -0.31 5.57 12.91
N ALA A 75 -0.84 6.49 12.09
CA ALA A 75 -0.66 7.93 12.28
C ALA A 75 -1.41 8.50 13.49
N LYS A 76 -2.20 7.69 14.20
CA LYS A 76 -3.05 8.11 15.32
C LYS A 76 -3.95 9.27 14.92
N HIS A 77 -4.49 9.22 13.69
CA HIS A 77 -5.40 10.23 13.19
C HIS A 77 -6.68 10.23 14.03
N PRO A 78 -7.18 11.39 14.50
CA PRO A 78 -8.37 11.45 15.36
C PRO A 78 -9.62 10.87 14.68
N ASP A 79 -9.68 10.92 13.35
CA ASP A 79 -10.73 10.28 12.56
C ASP A 79 -10.14 9.51 11.35
N PRO A 80 -9.86 8.20 11.49
CA PRO A 80 -9.31 7.40 10.40
C PRO A 80 -10.22 7.29 9.17
N ARG A 81 -11.55 7.35 9.36
CA ARG A 81 -12.51 7.25 8.27
C ARG A 81 -12.51 8.53 7.46
N TRP A 82 -12.43 9.68 8.13
CA TRP A 82 -12.31 10.97 7.48
C TRP A 82 -11.06 11.03 6.59
N LEU A 83 -9.91 10.50 7.04
CA LEU A 83 -8.69 10.49 6.22
C LEU A 83 -8.89 9.73 4.91
N VAL A 84 -9.49 8.54 4.96
CA VAL A 84 -9.80 7.74 3.77
C VAL A 84 -10.74 8.50 2.83
N GLN A 85 -11.78 9.14 3.38
CA GLN A 85 -12.72 9.94 2.61
C GLN A 85 -12.08 11.19 2.01
N ALA A 86 -11.18 11.82 2.76
CA ALA A 86 -10.44 12.99 2.29
C ALA A 86 -9.52 12.63 1.13
N TRP A 87 -8.84 11.49 1.24
CA TRP A 87 -8.07 10.93 0.13
C TRP A 87 -8.96 10.62 -1.07
N LYS A 88 -10.10 9.95 -0.90
CA LYS A 88 -11.08 9.71 -1.98
C LYS A 88 -11.47 11.00 -2.71
N LYS A 89 -11.71 12.10 -1.97
CA LYS A 89 -12.10 13.41 -2.51
C LYS A 89 -10.96 14.12 -3.24
N LEU A 90 -9.77 14.18 -2.64
CA LEU A 90 -8.55 14.73 -3.25
C LEU A 90 -8.11 13.99 -4.51
N LEU A 91 -8.68 12.83 -4.80
CA LEU A 91 -8.30 11.99 -5.94
C LEU A 91 -9.42 11.85 -6.96
N SER A 92 -10.56 12.50 -6.72
CA SER A 92 -11.54 12.77 -7.76
C SER A 92 -10.95 13.78 -8.76
N PRO A 93 -11.48 13.87 -10.01
CA PRO A 93 -11.01 14.83 -11.01
C PRO A 93 -11.03 16.31 -10.54
N ALA A 94 -11.56 16.62 -9.35
CA ALA A 94 -11.50 17.94 -8.73
C ALA A 94 -10.07 18.47 -8.54
N VAL A 95 -9.04 17.62 -8.48
CA VAL A 95 -7.64 18.08 -8.39
C VAL A 95 -7.03 18.45 -9.75
N GLU A 96 -7.59 18.01 -10.87
CA GLU A 96 -7.25 18.56 -12.19
C GLU A 96 -7.61 20.06 -12.28
N ALA A 97 -8.62 20.51 -11.52
CA ALA A 97 -8.96 21.94 -11.41
C ALA A 97 -7.98 22.74 -10.53
N LEU A 98 -7.20 22.07 -9.67
CA LEU A 98 -6.13 22.67 -8.86
C LEU A 98 -4.78 22.72 -9.59
N GLY A 99 -4.68 22.09 -10.78
CA GLY A 99 -3.52 22.13 -11.66
C GLY A 99 -3.43 23.38 -12.55
N GLY A 100 -4.24 24.41 -12.29
CA GLY A 100 -4.17 25.70 -12.98
C GLY A 100 -2.81 26.39 -12.73
N PRO A 101 -2.31 27.21 -13.69
CA PRO A 101 -0.92 27.67 -13.77
C PRO A 101 -0.47 28.70 -12.71
N ALA A 102 -1.17 28.83 -11.58
CA ALA A 102 -0.83 29.79 -10.54
C ALA A 102 -0.14 29.09 -9.36
N PRO A 103 1.03 29.57 -8.88
CA PRO A 103 1.63 29.08 -7.64
C PRO A 103 0.74 29.52 -6.48
N LEU A 104 -0.19 28.66 -6.07
CA LEU A 104 -1.01 28.87 -4.89
C LEU A 104 -0.11 28.72 -3.64
N SER A 105 -0.22 29.68 -2.72
CA SER A 105 0.50 29.58 -1.45
C SER A 105 0.03 28.34 -0.69
N ARG A 106 0.91 27.79 0.16
CA ARG A 106 0.64 26.59 0.97
C ARG A 106 -0.61 26.74 1.86
N GLU A 107 -0.94 27.96 2.26
CA GLU A 107 -2.11 28.28 3.08
C GLU A 107 -3.39 28.25 2.23
N THR A 108 -3.37 28.87 1.04
CA THR A 108 -4.51 28.90 0.11
C THR A 108 -4.82 27.52 -0.48
N LEU A 109 -3.79 26.70 -0.70
CA LEU A 109 -3.95 25.29 -1.07
C LEU A 109 -4.64 24.51 0.06
N GLY A 110 -4.24 24.75 1.31
CA GLY A 110 -4.86 24.13 2.48
C GLY A 110 -6.36 24.43 2.57
N ASP A 111 -6.74 25.69 2.40
CA ASP A 111 -8.14 26.13 2.44
C ASP A 111 -8.95 25.63 1.24
N ALA A 112 -8.36 25.61 0.04
CA ALA A 112 -9.01 25.07 -1.16
C ALA A 112 -9.23 23.55 -1.05
N VAL A 113 -8.24 22.83 -0.53
CA VAL A 113 -8.35 21.40 -0.21
C VAL A 113 -9.43 21.19 0.84
N LEU A 114 -9.41 21.94 1.94
CA LEU A 114 -10.41 21.82 3.01
C LEU A 114 -11.83 22.15 2.52
N GLY A 115 -11.98 23.14 1.64
CA GLY A 115 -13.23 23.49 0.98
C GLY A 115 -13.75 22.37 0.07
N ALA A 116 -12.89 21.79 -0.76
CA ALA A 116 -13.23 20.64 -1.60
C ALA A 116 -13.60 19.40 -0.78
N LEU A 117 -12.94 19.20 0.37
CA LEU A 117 -13.25 18.13 1.31
C LEU A 117 -14.64 18.29 1.95
N ASN A 118 -15.11 19.51 2.15
CA ASN A 118 -16.41 19.78 2.78
C ASN A 118 -17.60 19.76 1.80
N ALA A 119 -17.37 19.82 0.48
CA ALA A 119 -18.43 20.03 -0.51
C ALA A 119 -19.16 18.76 -1.00
N VAL A 120 -18.64 17.55 -0.75
CA VAL A 120 -19.19 16.29 -1.32
C VAL A 120 -19.74 15.37 -0.23
N ALA A 121 -20.94 14.81 -0.43
CA ALA A 121 -21.57 13.85 0.47
C ALA A 121 -20.71 12.57 0.62
N PRO A 122 -20.54 12.04 1.85
CA PRO A 122 -19.55 11.00 2.17
C PRO A 122 -19.86 9.59 1.64
N ASP A 123 -21.10 9.30 1.23
CA ASP A 123 -21.56 7.93 0.98
C ASP A 123 -21.42 7.45 -0.48
N ASP A 124 -21.07 8.32 -1.44
CA ASP A 124 -21.04 7.98 -2.88
C ASP A 124 -19.64 7.95 -3.51
N LEU A 125 -18.58 8.09 -2.70
CA LEU A 125 -17.21 8.23 -3.21
C LEU A 125 -16.51 6.88 -3.38
N VAL A 126 -16.53 6.38 -4.62
CA VAL A 126 -15.68 5.28 -5.08
C VAL A 126 -14.23 5.75 -5.16
N LEU A 127 -13.29 4.97 -4.60
CA LEU A 127 -11.86 5.19 -4.79
C LEU A 127 -11.50 5.04 -6.26
N LYS A 128 -11.24 6.14 -6.97
CA LYS A 128 -10.71 6.07 -8.34
C LYS A 128 -9.20 5.86 -8.31
N LEU A 129 -8.79 4.61 -8.07
CA LEU A 129 -7.37 4.25 -7.94
C LEU A 129 -6.58 4.50 -9.23
N LYS A 130 -7.25 4.43 -10.38
CA LYS A 130 -6.68 4.79 -11.69
C LYS A 130 -6.05 6.19 -11.71
N GLY A 131 -6.78 7.21 -11.27
CA GLY A 131 -6.29 8.60 -11.25
C GLY A 131 -5.12 8.79 -10.29
N LEU A 132 -5.15 8.09 -9.15
CA LEU A 132 -4.06 8.07 -8.17
C LEU A 132 -2.77 7.48 -8.77
N TRP A 133 -2.87 6.36 -9.48
CA TRP A 133 -1.72 5.75 -10.13
C TRP A 133 -1.23 6.56 -11.33
N ASP A 134 -2.12 7.18 -12.09
CA ASP A 134 -1.76 8.09 -13.20
C ASP A 134 -0.98 9.30 -12.69
N LEU A 135 -1.44 9.92 -11.60
CA LEU A 135 -0.75 11.01 -10.92
C LEU A 135 0.61 10.55 -10.37
N GLY A 136 0.67 9.39 -9.72
CA GLY A 136 1.92 8.80 -9.23
C GLY A 136 2.92 8.53 -10.36
N LYS A 137 2.44 8.05 -11.53
CA LYS A 137 3.28 7.85 -12.72
C LYS A 137 3.80 9.18 -13.25
N GLY A 138 3.00 10.23 -13.27
CA GLY A 138 3.43 11.58 -13.65
C GLY A 138 4.51 12.13 -12.72
N ARG A 139 4.32 11.98 -11.40
CA ARG A 139 5.31 12.37 -10.38
C ARG A 139 6.60 11.58 -10.50
N LEU A 140 6.50 10.26 -10.68
CA LEU A 140 7.64 9.39 -10.92
C LEU A 140 8.38 9.80 -12.20
N ALA A 141 7.68 10.12 -13.29
CA ALA A 141 8.30 10.59 -14.52
C ALA A 141 9.07 11.91 -14.29
N ALA A 142 8.47 12.87 -13.58
CA ALA A 142 9.11 14.14 -13.24
C ALA A 142 10.30 13.99 -12.28
N ALA A 143 10.23 13.04 -11.35
CA ALA A 143 11.28 12.76 -10.37
C ALA A 143 12.36 11.79 -10.88
N SER A 144 12.07 11.01 -11.94
CA SER A 144 12.93 9.93 -12.41
C SER A 144 14.35 10.41 -12.73
N SER A 145 14.49 11.57 -13.38
CA SER A 145 15.79 12.15 -13.70
C SER A 145 16.63 12.43 -12.46
N LYS A 146 16.02 12.81 -11.33
CA LYS A 146 16.72 13.04 -10.05
C LYS A 146 16.98 11.74 -9.29
N ILE A 147 16.00 10.83 -9.26
CA ILE A 147 16.10 9.53 -8.58
C ILE A 147 17.23 8.67 -9.19
N TYR A 148 17.39 8.69 -10.52
CA TYR A 148 18.45 7.95 -11.22
C TYR A 148 19.77 8.73 -11.32
N ALA A 149 19.80 10.05 -11.10
CA ALA A 149 21.02 10.86 -11.10
C ALA A 149 21.71 10.94 -9.72
N ALA A 150 20.96 10.74 -8.63
CA ALA A 150 21.55 10.57 -7.30
C ALA A 150 22.41 9.28 -7.27
N PRO A 151 23.51 9.23 -6.49
CA PRO A 151 24.22 7.98 -6.26
C PRO A 151 23.19 6.94 -5.78
N PRO A 152 23.20 5.71 -6.33
CA PRO A 152 22.14 4.76 -6.08
C PRO A 152 22.08 4.48 -4.58
N LYS A 153 21.06 5.00 -3.91
CA LYS A 153 20.66 4.48 -2.59
C LYS A 153 20.38 3.00 -2.84
N GLU A 154 21.14 2.12 -2.18
CA GLU A 154 20.99 0.68 -2.38
C GLU A 154 19.58 0.25 -1.95
N LEU A 155 18.69 0.18 -2.93
CA LEU A 155 17.35 -0.32 -2.70
C LEU A 155 17.43 -1.80 -2.32
N PRO A 156 16.48 -2.29 -1.50
CA PRO A 156 16.49 -3.65 -1.01
C PRO A 156 16.58 -4.71 -2.11
N PRO A 157 17.25 -5.84 -1.85
CA PRO A 157 17.47 -6.89 -2.84
C PRO A 157 16.16 -7.60 -3.22
N VAL A 158 15.84 -7.60 -4.51
CA VAL A 158 14.62 -8.21 -5.07
C VAL A 158 14.51 -9.70 -4.73
N ARG A 159 15.63 -10.43 -4.68
CA ARG A 159 15.66 -11.87 -4.36
C ARG A 159 15.06 -12.20 -2.99
N ALA A 160 15.32 -11.38 -1.98
CA ALA A 160 14.78 -11.59 -0.64
C ALA A 160 13.27 -11.35 -0.60
N ALA A 161 12.78 -10.35 -1.35
CA ALA A 161 11.35 -10.10 -1.50
C ALA A 161 10.65 -11.25 -2.25
N MET A 162 11.20 -11.69 -3.40
CA MET A 162 10.66 -12.80 -4.18
C MET A 162 10.56 -14.10 -3.37
N LYS A 163 11.58 -14.42 -2.58
CA LYS A 163 11.56 -15.58 -1.69
C LYS A 163 10.37 -15.53 -0.72
N ARG A 164 10.11 -14.36 -0.12
CA ARG A 164 9.01 -14.16 0.84
C ARG A 164 7.64 -14.24 0.15
N MET A 165 7.51 -13.61 -1.02
CA MET A 165 6.30 -13.71 -1.84
C MET A 165 5.99 -15.18 -2.20
N LEU A 166 6.99 -15.93 -2.66
CA LEU A 166 6.82 -17.34 -3.01
C LEU A 166 6.39 -18.19 -1.81
N LEU A 167 7.07 -18.03 -0.67
CA LEU A 167 6.74 -18.75 0.56
C LEU A 167 5.30 -18.46 1.01
N ALA A 168 4.87 -17.20 0.95
CA ALA A 168 3.52 -16.83 1.31
C ALA A 168 2.48 -17.35 0.34
N THR A 169 2.76 -17.35 -0.97
CA THR A 169 1.89 -17.96 -1.98
C THR A 169 1.72 -19.47 -1.72
N ILE A 170 2.81 -20.18 -1.46
CA ILE A 170 2.77 -21.61 -1.10
C ILE A 170 1.97 -21.82 0.19
N HIS A 171 2.21 -20.98 1.20
CA HIS A 171 1.48 -21.03 2.47
C HIS A 171 -0.02 -20.81 2.28
N GLY A 172 -0.42 -19.83 1.46
CA GLY A 172 -1.81 -19.56 1.12
C GLY A 172 -2.49 -20.76 0.45
N PHE A 173 -1.83 -21.40 -0.52
CA PHE A 173 -2.34 -22.63 -1.13
C PHE A 173 -2.51 -23.75 -0.12
N TYR A 174 -1.55 -23.90 0.80
CA TYR A 174 -1.62 -24.91 1.85
C TYR A 174 -2.81 -24.63 2.79
N MET A 175 -2.99 -23.39 3.25
CA MET A 175 -4.11 -23.01 4.11
C MET A 175 -5.47 -23.25 3.44
N GLN A 176 -5.57 -22.94 2.15
CA GLN A 176 -6.77 -23.22 1.37
C GLN A 176 -7.05 -24.73 1.25
N ALA A 177 -6.01 -25.54 1.09
CA ALA A 177 -6.14 -27.00 1.06
C ALA A 177 -6.60 -27.55 2.41
N LEU A 178 -6.04 -27.07 3.53
CA LEU A 178 -6.49 -27.45 4.87
C LEU A 178 -7.95 -27.09 5.13
N GLY A 179 -8.39 -25.89 4.72
CA GLY A 179 -9.77 -25.45 4.91
C GLY A 179 -10.82 -26.29 4.17
N ARG A 180 -10.40 -27.13 3.21
CA ARG A 180 -11.28 -28.03 2.44
C ARG A 180 -11.39 -29.44 3.04
N LEU A 181 -10.55 -29.78 4.02
CA LEU A 181 -10.57 -31.11 4.63
C LEU A 181 -11.72 -31.24 5.64
N PRO A 182 -12.39 -32.41 5.73
CA PRO A 182 -13.41 -32.64 6.73
C PRO A 182 -12.82 -32.52 8.14
N THR A 183 -13.37 -31.63 8.96
CA THR A 183 -12.91 -31.35 10.34
C THR A 183 -12.89 -32.60 11.22
N ALA A 184 -13.83 -33.53 11.01
CA ALA A 184 -13.86 -34.79 11.73
C ALA A 184 -12.67 -35.71 11.41
N GLU A 185 -12.21 -35.76 10.16
CA GLU A 185 -11.07 -36.58 9.73
C GLU A 185 -9.74 -35.96 10.13
N LEU A 186 -9.66 -34.62 10.13
CA LEU A 186 -8.53 -33.86 10.65
C LEU A 186 -8.24 -34.20 12.11
N CYS A 187 -9.28 -34.22 12.96
CA CYS A 187 -9.15 -34.52 14.38
C CYS A 187 -8.95 -36.03 14.66
N SER A 188 -9.62 -36.91 13.91
CA SER A 188 -9.60 -38.36 14.20
C SER A 188 -8.44 -39.12 13.54
N ARG A 189 -8.09 -38.82 12.29
CA ARG A 189 -7.12 -39.61 11.50
C ARG A 189 -5.82 -38.87 11.18
N TYR A 190 -5.88 -37.56 10.99
CA TYR A 190 -4.73 -36.78 10.51
C TYR A 190 -4.08 -35.88 11.57
N HIS A 191 -4.49 -35.95 12.84
CA HIS A 191 -3.97 -35.12 13.93
C HIS A 191 -2.43 -35.16 14.03
N ARG A 192 -1.83 -36.36 13.86
CA ARG A 192 -0.37 -36.54 13.90
C ARG A 192 0.31 -35.92 12.66
N SER A 193 -0.27 -36.11 11.48
CA SER A 193 0.23 -35.50 10.24
C SER A 193 0.10 -33.98 10.25
N LEU A 194 -0.93 -33.42 10.90
CA LEU A 194 -1.07 -31.98 11.14
C LEU A 194 -0.11 -31.44 12.20
N LEU A 195 0.21 -32.20 13.25
CA LEU A 195 1.24 -31.80 14.21
C LEU A 195 2.63 -31.77 13.57
N ILE A 196 2.95 -32.79 12.77
CA ILE A 196 4.23 -32.88 12.05
C ILE A 196 4.31 -31.82 10.93
N GLY A 197 3.24 -31.63 10.16
CA GLY A 197 3.14 -30.56 9.18
C GLY A 197 3.08 -29.16 9.81
N GLY A 198 2.45 -29.06 10.99
CA GLY A 198 2.28 -27.87 11.84
C GLY A 198 3.59 -27.26 12.31
N LEU A 199 4.65 -28.06 12.47
CA LEU A 199 5.99 -27.56 12.76
C LEU A 199 6.57 -26.69 11.62
N CYS A 200 6.08 -26.84 10.39
CA CYS A 200 6.43 -25.95 9.27
C CYS A 200 5.64 -24.62 9.27
N TYR A 201 4.69 -24.43 10.20
CA TYR A 201 3.84 -23.23 10.28
C TYR A 201 4.36 -22.16 11.23
N VAL A 202 5.03 -22.53 12.31
CA VAL A 202 5.34 -21.62 13.43
C VAL A 202 6.69 -20.90 13.24
N MET A 203 7.50 -21.28 12.25
CA MET A 203 8.85 -20.74 12.07
C MET A 203 8.93 -19.45 11.20
N TYR A 204 7.89 -18.60 11.22
CA TYR A 204 7.91 -17.25 10.60
C TYR A 204 7.31 -16.18 11.52
N GLY A 205 7.61 -16.21 12.82
CA GLY A 205 7.14 -15.19 13.74
C GLY A 205 7.80 -15.23 15.12
N THR A 206 9.07 -14.83 15.19
CA THR A 206 9.70 -14.19 16.36
C THR A 206 10.76 -13.23 15.87
#